data_AF-A0A7Y2N266-F1
#
_entry.id   AF-A0A7Y2N266-F1
#
_cell.length_a   1.000
_cell.length_b   1.000
_cell.length_c   1.000
_cell.angle_alpha   90.00
_cell.angle_beta   90.00
_cell.angle_gamma   90.00
#
_symmetry.space_group_name_H-M   'P 1'
#
loop_
_entity.id
_entity.type
_entity.pdbx_description
1 polymer ?
#
loop_
_entity_poly.entity_id
_entity_poly.type
_entity_poly.pdbx_seq_one_letter_code
_entity_poly.pdbx_strand_id
1 'polypeptide(L)'
;LDSLSTLSELAKTELPQTGPWVLRIKADTESLESPVIIAAQLEGEGTKTVVDGSLPDILAPQTFETQLDIDVESFARVGALFGKKIPEDKPVKITGKAWGKPGEYRIEELTVREEQSEILASLAYLHPPAADVERASIIGELTITDFDFTDYLAAKKETVESEAEQAPDADKESLEKKMDAVEKESETVGSEMGAEQDKKDQQTEEAPTTNKRIFSDKPLAVGVLREYDVDLKIDATNTRISDGIDMNGTIAVSLDDGLLRVDPLDLSQTNGGSGIGYLKLDARSQEAVLDVAMDFDNFVSPRFGGLFDLDLDLDGRGESVADMMASLNGHFAAALKDVELEKSFMSQLGAGLLSNLNPLDSDKTKLECAVVRFNIEDGIARFNKKIAAQTTEVTWLGGGKINLKTEDLDMGIAPKARGVISGLTNVGLASLVHIGGTLAEPKIGIDLADVAKKYVGYTAFFATGGLSFLAQKVVDTAQANVNQCKKILGDLQAAEDEAPIIDSDR
;
A
#
# COMPACT_ATOMS: atom_id res chain seq x y z
N LEU A 1 4.48 33.17 30.76
CA LEU A 1 4.51 33.55 29.33
C LEU A 1 3.08 33.51 28.85
N ASP A 2 2.57 34.62 28.32
CA ASP A 2 1.20 34.64 27.76
C ASP A 2 1.13 33.82 26.48
N SER A 3 2.26 33.71 25.75
CA SER A 3 2.39 32.84 24.60
C SER A 3 3.81 32.28 24.43
N LEU A 4 3.99 31.04 23.94
CA LEU A 4 5.31 30.50 23.56
C LEU A 4 5.97 31.29 22.42
N SER A 5 5.17 31.91 21.55
CA SER A 5 5.67 32.80 20.49
C SER A 5 6.58 33.92 21.01
N THR A 6 6.45 34.31 22.29
CA THR A 6 7.34 35.29 22.94
C THR A 6 8.80 34.83 23.04
N LEU A 7 9.08 33.53 22.87
CA LEU A 7 10.43 32.97 22.87
C LEU A 7 11.01 32.78 21.46
N SER A 8 10.29 33.15 20.39
CA SER A 8 10.72 32.89 19.00
C SER A 8 12.06 33.54 18.66
N GLU A 9 12.28 34.77 19.11
CA GLU A 9 13.56 35.47 18.90
C GLU A 9 14.73 34.74 19.57
N LEU A 10 14.51 34.18 20.76
CA LEU A 10 15.52 33.42 21.48
C LEU A 10 15.83 32.09 20.78
N ALA A 11 14.79 31.40 20.31
CA ALA A 11 14.91 30.11 19.64
C ALA A 11 15.39 30.23 18.19
N LYS A 12 15.45 31.45 17.63
CA LYS A 12 15.75 31.72 16.21
C LYS A 12 14.85 30.93 15.25
N THR A 13 13.63 30.65 15.68
CA THR A 13 12.61 29.94 14.91
C THR A 13 11.23 30.44 15.35
N GLU A 14 10.24 30.41 14.46
CA GLU A 14 8.87 30.76 14.82
C GLU A 14 8.28 29.71 15.76
N LEU A 15 7.87 30.14 16.94
CA LEU A 15 7.22 29.30 17.94
C LEU A 15 5.70 29.51 17.93
N PRO A 16 4.91 28.48 18.26
CA PRO A 16 3.45 28.54 18.17
C PRO A 16 2.84 29.56 19.13
N GLN A 17 1.74 30.18 18.71
CA GLN A 17 1.00 31.16 19.50
C GLN A 17 0.09 30.50 20.55
N THR A 18 0.66 29.83 21.55
CA THR A 18 -0.12 29.09 22.58
C THR A 18 0.21 29.54 23.99
N GLY A 19 -0.75 29.46 24.91
CA GLY A 19 -0.57 29.77 26.32
C GLY A 19 -1.88 29.95 27.08
N PRO A 20 -1.81 30.19 28.40
CA PRO A 20 -0.63 30.64 29.14
C PRO A 20 0.32 29.51 29.58
N TRP A 21 1.60 29.84 29.71
CA TRP A 21 2.65 28.94 30.18
C TRP A 21 3.38 29.48 31.41
N VAL A 22 3.72 28.59 32.33
CA VAL A 22 4.60 28.84 33.46
C VAL A 22 5.97 28.25 33.14
N LEU A 23 6.96 29.13 32.96
CA LEU A 23 8.35 28.75 32.74
C LEU A 23 9.17 29.06 34.00
N ARG A 24 9.81 28.05 34.57
CA ARG A 24 10.77 28.17 35.66
C ARG A 24 12.12 27.68 35.17
N ILE A 25 13.15 28.52 35.25
CA ILE A 25 14.51 28.15 34.86
C ILE A 25 15.43 28.48 36.03
N LYS A 26 16.27 27.52 36.40
CA LYS A 26 17.39 27.70 37.32
C LYS A 26 18.67 27.33 36.58
N ALA A 27 19.67 28.21 36.61
CA ALA A 27 21.00 27.93 36.10
C ALA A 27 22.01 28.13 37.24
N ASP A 28 22.88 27.15 37.44
CA ASP A 28 23.94 27.16 38.45
C ASP A 28 25.29 26.87 37.78
N THR A 29 26.33 27.59 38.18
CA THR A 29 27.73 27.33 37.77
C THR A 29 28.69 27.76 38.87
N GLU A 30 29.76 26.99 39.08
CA GLU A 30 30.79 27.31 40.09
C GLU A 30 31.73 28.42 39.62
N SER A 31 31.99 28.52 38.32
CA SER A 31 32.88 29.51 37.70
C SER A 31 32.59 29.68 36.20
N LEU A 32 33.14 30.71 35.56
CA LEU A 32 32.99 30.90 34.11
C LEU A 32 33.64 29.79 33.26
N GLU A 33 34.51 28.98 33.87
CA GLU A 33 35.18 27.83 33.24
C GLU A 33 34.51 26.48 33.61
N SER A 34 33.51 26.51 34.49
CA SER A 34 32.79 25.31 34.94
C SER A 34 31.51 25.08 34.11
N PRO A 35 31.07 23.82 33.94
CA PRO A 35 29.79 23.52 33.29
C PRO A 35 28.62 24.26 33.93
N VAL A 36 27.70 24.76 33.11
CA VAL A 36 26.45 25.35 33.60
C VAL A 36 25.41 24.25 33.69
N ILE A 37 24.87 24.03 34.89
CA ILE A 37 23.74 23.12 35.10
C ILE A 37 22.45 23.92 34.98
N ILE A 38 21.56 23.48 34.10
CA ILE A 38 20.28 24.11 33.80
C ILE A 38 19.17 23.16 34.24
N ALA A 39 18.28 23.61 35.10
CA ALA A 39 17.02 22.92 35.40
C ALA A 39 15.88 23.82 34.93
N ALA A 40 15.12 23.35 33.94
CA ALA A 40 13.99 24.06 33.37
C ALA A 40 12.70 23.25 33.54
N GLN A 41 11.63 23.92 33.95
CA GLN A 41 10.28 23.38 34.00
C GLN A 41 9.35 24.29 33.21
N LEU A 42 8.62 23.72 32.27
CA LEU A 42 7.58 24.39 31.49
C LEU A 42 6.25 23.68 31.74
N GLU A 43 5.23 24.43 32.15
CA GLU A 43 3.90 23.89 32.47
C GLU A 43 2.80 24.77 31.85
N GLY A 44 1.87 24.17 31.12
CA GLY A 44 0.81 24.86 30.42
C GLY A 44 0.15 23.96 29.37
N GLU A 45 -1.06 24.30 28.92
CA GLU A 45 -1.78 23.57 27.87
C GLU A 45 -1.91 22.04 28.10
N GLY A 46 -1.96 21.60 29.37
CA GLY A 46 -2.00 20.16 29.72
C GLY A 46 -0.67 19.43 29.51
N THR A 47 0.44 20.16 29.40
CA THR A 47 1.79 19.62 29.26
C THR A 47 2.64 20.08 30.44
N LYS A 48 3.40 19.14 31.00
CA LYS A 48 4.46 19.41 31.96
C LYS A 48 5.77 18.85 31.43
N THR A 49 6.68 19.74 31.10
CA THR A 49 8.01 19.41 30.61
C THR A 49 9.05 19.78 31.66
N VAL A 50 9.92 18.84 31.98
CA VAL A 50 11.12 19.02 32.80
C VAL A 50 12.33 18.73 31.93
N VAL A 51 13.29 19.65 31.92
CA VAL A 51 14.56 19.51 31.23
C VAL A 51 15.68 19.79 32.22
N ASP A 52 16.51 18.79 32.45
CA ASP A 52 17.75 18.93 33.19
C ASP A 52 18.91 18.85 32.19
N GLY A 53 19.71 19.90 32.11
CA GLY A 53 20.76 20.03 31.11
C GLY A 53 22.09 20.47 31.70
N SER A 54 23.16 20.13 31.01
CA SER A 54 24.50 20.66 31.24
C SER A 54 25.03 21.28 29.96
N LEU A 55 25.59 22.48 30.09
CA LEU A 55 26.41 23.11 29.05
C LEU A 55 27.86 23.03 29.51
N PRO A 56 28.67 22.10 28.95
CA PRO A 56 30.06 21.90 29.37
C PRO A 56 30.94 23.14 29.19
N ASP A 57 30.71 23.92 28.14
CA ASP A 57 31.47 25.12 27.82
C ASP A 57 30.51 26.28 27.49
N ILE A 58 30.49 27.31 28.33
CA ILE A 58 29.66 28.51 28.11
C ILE A 58 30.28 29.47 27.08
N LEU A 59 31.60 29.38 26.86
CA LEU A 59 32.33 30.18 25.87
C LEU A 59 32.15 29.61 24.45
N ALA A 60 31.91 28.30 24.36
CA ALA A 60 31.54 27.59 23.14
C ALA A 60 30.32 26.68 23.38
N PRO A 61 29.09 27.23 23.51
CA PRO A 61 27.87 26.51 23.92
C PRO A 61 27.29 25.59 22.84
N GLN A 62 28.15 25.04 21.99
CA GLN A 62 27.76 24.17 20.89
C GLN A 62 27.64 22.71 21.33
N THR A 63 28.14 22.37 22.51
CA THR A 63 27.96 21.07 23.16
C THR A 63 26.90 21.15 24.25
N PHE A 64 26.01 20.17 24.31
CA PHE A 64 25.05 20.04 25.40
C PHE A 64 24.80 18.58 25.74
N GLU A 65 24.42 18.35 26.99
CA GLU A 65 23.84 17.09 27.46
C GLU A 65 22.55 17.43 28.17
N THR A 66 21.46 16.75 27.85
CA THR A 66 20.15 17.00 28.45
C THR A 66 19.44 15.69 28.75
N GLN A 67 18.69 15.69 29.83
CA GLN A 67 17.69 14.71 30.16
C GLN A 67 16.33 15.40 30.11
N LEU A 68 15.40 14.75 29.42
CA LEU A 68 14.07 15.24 29.14
C LEU A 68 13.05 14.32 29.82
N ASP A 69 12.09 14.89 30.54
CA ASP A 69 10.90 14.22 31.03
C ASP A 69 9.69 15.10 30.69
N ILE A 70 8.83 14.62 29.79
CA ILE A 70 7.60 15.28 29.36
C ILE A 70 6.43 14.40 29.77
N ASP A 71 5.58 14.93 30.63
CA ASP A 71 4.25 14.39 30.89
C ASP A 71 3.23 15.21 30.09
N VAL A 72 2.54 14.55 29.16
CA VAL A 72 1.47 15.13 28.34
C VAL A 72 0.14 14.56 28.80
N GLU A 73 -0.79 15.40 29.28
CA GLU A 73 -2.13 14.96 29.67
C GLU A 73 -3.02 14.64 28.47
N SER A 74 -2.76 15.29 27.34
CA SER A 74 -3.59 15.25 26.13
C SER A 74 -2.70 15.40 24.88
N PHE A 75 -2.36 14.27 24.25
CA PHE A 75 -1.47 14.27 23.09
C PHE A 75 -2.08 15.02 21.90
N ALA A 76 -3.41 15.03 21.76
CA ALA A 76 -4.09 15.79 20.72
C ALA A 76 -3.85 17.30 20.81
N ARG A 77 -3.80 17.86 22.02
CA ARG A 77 -3.50 19.28 22.23
C ARG A 77 -2.06 19.61 21.85
N VAL A 78 -1.12 18.71 22.12
CA VAL A 78 0.28 18.86 21.74
C VAL A 78 0.45 18.74 20.23
N GLY A 79 -0.24 17.80 19.58
CA GLY A 79 -0.26 17.68 18.12
C GLY A 79 -0.70 18.97 17.42
N ALA A 80 -1.73 19.64 17.95
CA ALA A 80 -2.20 20.92 17.45
C ALA A 80 -1.11 22.02 17.48
N LEU A 81 -0.15 21.96 18.41
CA LEU A 81 1.00 22.88 18.47
C LEU A 81 1.88 22.78 17.22
N PHE A 82 1.97 21.58 16.63
CA PHE A 82 2.76 21.29 15.44
C PHE A 82 1.93 21.26 14.16
N GLY A 83 0.67 21.75 14.22
CA GLY A 83 -0.25 21.72 13.09
C GLY A 83 -0.65 20.31 12.65
N LYS A 84 -0.55 19.32 13.54
CA LYS A 84 -0.92 17.93 13.27
C LYS A 84 -2.18 17.57 14.04
N LYS A 85 -3.20 17.08 13.34
CA LYS A 85 -4.32 16.40 13.99
C LYS A 85 -3.83 15.04 14.45
N ILE A 86 -3.83 14.82 15.76
CA ILE A 86 -3.54 13.51 16.34
C ILE A 86 -4.88 12.81 16.61
N PRO A 87 -5.07 11.57 16.13
CA PRO A 87 -6.39 10.94 16.16
C PRO A 87 -6.87 10.58 17.57
N GLU A 88 -5.95 10.19 18.44
CA GLU A 88 -6.26 9.77 19.81
C GLU A 88 -5.75 10.77 20.83
N ASP A 89 -6.61 11.13 21.79
CA ASP A 89 -6.29 12.05 22.88
C ASP A 89 -6.01 11.29 24.18
N LYS A 90 -4.90 10.56 24.21
CA LYS A 90 -4.45 9.81 25.38
C LYS A 90 -3.29 10.54 26.09
N PRO A 91 -3.11 10.33 27.40
CA PRO A 91 -1.95 10.84 28.12
C PRO A 91 -0.70 10.07 27.70
N VAL A 92 0.38 10.79 27.45
CA VAL A 92 1.65 10.25 26.97
C VAL A 92 2.78 10.72 27.87
N LYS A 93 3.66 9.79 28.27
CA LYS A 93 4.90 10.11 28.96
C LYS A 93 6.08 9.90 28.01
N ILE A 94 6.90 10.93 27.83
CA ILE A 94 8.09 10.91 27.00
C ILE A 94 9.30 11.18 27.88
N THR A 95 10.25 10.26 27.91
CA THR A 95 11.53 10.46 28.59
C THR A 95 12.67 10.21 27.64
N GLY A 96 13.80 10.88 27.81
CA GLY A 96 14.98 10.56 27.01
C GLY A 96 16.20 11.35 27.44
N LYS A 97 17.35 10.96 26.91
CA LYS A 97 18.58 11.73 27.01
C LYS A 97 18.90 12.24 25.60
N ALA A 98 19.27 13.50 25.50
CA ALA A 98 19.81 14.04 24.27
C ALA A 98 21.18 14.61 24.55
N TRP A 99 22.09 14.43 23.63
CA TRP A 99 23.35 15.14 23.66
C TRP A 99 23.70 15.57 22.26
N GLY A 100 24.41 16.68 22.15
CA GLY A 100 24.77 17.21 20.85
C GLY A 100 26.09 17.95 20.92
N LYS A 101 26.79 17.92 19.80
CA LYS A 101 27.92 18.78 19.47
C LYS A 101 27.79 19.18 17.99
N PRO A 102 28.57 20.14 17.48
CA PRO A 102 28.58 20.45 16.06
C PRO A 102 28.76 19.19 15.21
N GLY A 103 27.73 18.91 14.44
CA GLY A 103 27.68 17.83 13.47
C GLY A 103 27.34 16.43 13.98
N GLU A 104 27.00 16.28 15.26
CA GLU A 104 26.49 15.02 15.80
C GLU A 104 25.50 15.32 16.91
N TYR A 105 24.28 14.84 16.73
CA TYR A 105 23.19 14.94 17.70
C TYR A 105 22.67 13.54 17.96
N ARG A 106 22.51 13.17 19.23
CA ARG A 106 21.98 11.86 19.60
C ARG A 106 20.83 12.01 20.56
N ILE A 107 19.89 11.10 20.43
CA ILE A 107 18.80 10.84 21.36
C ILE A 107 18.97 9.40 21.80
N GLU A 108 19.21 9.20 23.08
CA GLU A 108 19.44 7.90 23.70
C GLU A 108 18.38 7.65 24.75
N GLU A 109 18.04 6.38 24.98
CA GLU A 109 17.02 5.98 25.97
C GLU A 109 15.68 6.70 25.78
N LEU A 110 15.33 7.09 24.55
CA LEU A 110 14.02 7.68 24.27
C LEU A 110 12.96 6.64 24.56
N THR A 111 12.03 6.99 25.44
CA THR A 111 10.88 6.16 25.76
C THR A 111 9.62 6.99 25.60
N VAL A 112 8.69 6.50 24.80
CA VAL A 112 7.33 7.03 24.69
C VAL A 112 6.39 5.97 25.24
N ARG A 113 5.60 6.32 26.27
CA ARG A 113 4.61 5.42 26.86
C ARG A 113 3.23 6.04 26.77
N GLU A 114 2.28 5.26 26.27
CA GLU A 114 0.86 5.58 26.19
C GLU A 114 0.08 4.37 26.69
N GLU A 115 -0.53 4.46 27.88
CA GLU A 115 -1.23 3.34 28.52
C GLU A 115 -0.38 2.04 28.62
N GLN A 116 -0.64 1.07 27.73
CA GLN A 116 0.10 -0.20 27.63
C GLN A 116 1.15 -0.19 26.52
N SER A 117 1.08 0.76 25.61
CA SER A 117 1.98 0.89 24.47
C SER A 117 3.30 1.53 24.89
N GLU A 118 4.40 0.99 24.37
CA GLU A 118 5.74 1.51 24.62
C GLU A 118 6.54 1.58 23.32
N ILE A 119 7.23 2.69 23.12
CA ILE A 119 8.22 2.87 22.06
C ILE A 119 9.55 3.20 22.71
N LEU A 120 10.57 2.39 22.43
CA LEU A 120 11.95 2.64 22.84
C LEU A 120 12.78 2.99 21.60
N ALA A 121 13.58 4.05 21.66
CA ALA A 121 14.43 4.43 20.56
C ALA A 121 15.83 4.90 21.01
N SER A 122 16.81 4.58 20.19
CA SER A 122 18.16 5.15 20.24
C SER A 122 18.52 5.62 18.84
N LEU A 123 18.68 6.93 18.67
CA LEU A 123 18.81 7.60 17.37
C LEU A 123 20.02 8.53 17.39
N ALA A 124 20.81 8.50 16.31
CA ALA A 124 21.89 9.43 16.05
C ALA A 124 21.64 10.13 14.72
N TYR A 125 21.64 11.45 14.75
CA TYR A 125 21.66 12.31 13.57
C TYR A 125 23.07 12.87 13.40
N LEU A 126 23.76 12.43 12.35
CA LEU A 126 25.08 12.92 12.00
C LEU A 126 24.94 13.94 10.88
N HIS A 127 25.47 15.13 11.11
CA HIS A 127 25.46 16.21 10.13
C HIS A 127 26.90 16.68 9.92
N PRO A 128 27.55 16.34 8.80
CA PRO A 128 28.99 16.51 8.74
C PRO A 128 29.44 17.97 8.81
N PRO A 129 30.48 18.29 9.63
CA PRO A 129 30.85 19.68 9.91
C PRO A 129 31.62 20.38 8.77
N ALA A 130 32.18 19.68 7.78
CA ALA A 130 32.57 20.16 6.43
C ALA A 130 33.42 19.13 5.64
N ALA A 131 33.31 19.23 4.31
CA ALA A 131 34.18 18.82 3.19
C ALA A 131 34.35 17.33 2.79
N ASP A 132 34.28 16.34 3.67
CA ASP A 132 34.58 14.93 3.24
C ASP A 132 33.54 13.88 3.72
N VAL A 133 32.33 14.29 4.07
CA VAL A 133 31.21 13.37 4.37
C VAL A 133 29.98 13.91 3.66
N GLU A 134 29.47 13.14 2.70
CA GLU A 134 28.67 13.67 1.59
C GLU A 134 27.19 13.95 1.93
N ARG A 135 26.60 13.38 3.00
CA ARG A 135 25.16 13.55 3.31
C ARG A 135 24.88 13.52 4.80
N ALA A 136 23.73 14.04 5.24
CA ALA A 136 23.30 13.90 6.63
C ALA A 136 22.75 12.48 6.85
N SER A 137 23.07 11.84 7.97
CA SER A 137 22.67 10.45 8.23
C SER A 137 21.83 10.30 9.49
N ILE A 138 20.83 9.42 9.43
CA ILE A 138 20.05 8.98 10.60
C ILE A 138 20.35 7.51 10.86
N ILE A 139 20.86 7.21 12.04
CA ILE A 139 21.22 5.84 12.44
C ILE A 139 20.50 5.50 13.73
N GLY A 140 19.95 4.32 13.87
CA GLY A 140 19.38 3.93 15.14
C GLY A 140 18.55 2.66 15.15
N GLU A 141 17.98 2.41 16.33
CA GLU A 141 17.16 1.25 16.61
C GLU A 141 15.87 1.72 17.29
N LEU A 142 14.77 1.09 16.91
CA LEU A 142 13.41 1.37 17.38
C LEU A 142 12.76 0.06 17.82
N THR A 143 12.26 0.01 19.03
CA THR A 143 11.41 -1.09 19.51
C THR A 143 10.02 -0.55 19.79
N ILE A 144 9.00 -1.16 19.19
CA ILE A 144 7.59 -0.80 19.35
C ILE A 144 6.88 -2.00 19.98
N THR A 145 6.17 -1.78 21.08
CA THR A 145 5.43 -2.82 21.78
C THR A 145 4.00 -2.36 22.07
N ASP A 146 3.02 -3.22 21.77
CA ASP A 146 1.60 -3.01 22.09
C ASP A 146 1.00 -1.70 21.55
N PHE A 147 1.55 -1.15 20.45
CA PHE A 147 1.12 0.13 19.88
C PHE A 147 0.04 -0.05 18.80
N ASP A 148 -0.96 0.84 18.78
CA ASP A 148 -2.04 0.83 17.80
C ASP A 148 -1.88 1.96 16.76
N PHE A 149 -1.49 1.60 15.54
CA PHE A 149 -1.34 2.51 14.41
C PHE A 149 -2.63 2.70 13.60
N THR A 150 -3.75 2.07 13.97
CA THR A 150 -5.00 2.07 13.17
C THR A 150 -5.41 3.49 12.77
N ASP A 151 -5.50 4.39 13.75
CA ASP A 151 -5.99 5.73 13.51
C ASP A 151 -4.93 6.63 12.84
N TYR A 152 -3.65 6.39 13.12
CA TYR A 152 -2.54 7.12 12.51
C TYR A 152 -2.40 6.84 11.01
N LEU A 153 -2.69 5.60 10.59
CA LEU A 153 -2.68 5.19 9.19
C LEU A 153 -3.94 5.64 8.44
N ALA A 154 -5.08 5.79 9.13
CA ALA A 154 -6.34 6.24 8.53
C ALA A 154 -6.35 7.75 8.20
N ALA A 155 -5.69 8.59 9.00
CA ALA A 155 -5.69 10.06 8.87
C ALA A 155 -5.17 10.58 7.51
N LYS A 156 -4.41 9.77 6.76
CA LYS A 156 -3.93 10.13 5.41
C LYS A 156 -5.08 10.23 4.38
N LYS A 157 -6.19 9.52 4.59
CA LYS A 157 -7.34 9.52 3.68
C LYS A 157 -8.11 10.85 3.70
N GLU A 158 -8.31 11.43 4.88
CA GLU A 158 -8.99 12.72 5.04
C GLU A 158 -8.13 13.91 4.57
N THR A 159 -6.80 13.81 4.68
CA THR A 159 -5.90 14.90 4.27
C THR A 159 -5.98 15.13 2.75
N VAL A 160 -6.08 14.03 1.97
CA VAL A 160 -6.23 14.09 0.50
C VAL A 160 -7.61 14.62 0.07
N GLU A 161 -8.68 14.34 0.82
CA GLU A 161 -10.00 14.95 0.57
C GLU A 161 -10.02 16.44 0.94
N SER A 162 -9.36 16.84 2.03
CA SER A 162 -9.31 18.24 2.46
C SER A 162 -8.47 19.15 1.54
N GLU A 163 -7.42 18.61 0.90
CA GLU A 163 -6.63 19.33 -0.11
C GLU A 163 -7.37 19.49 -1.44
N ALA A 164 -8.35 18.63 -1.74
CA ALA A 164 -9.24 18.78 -2.88
C ALA A 164 -10.32 19.87 -2.68
N GLU A 165 -10.68 20.17 -1.43
CA GLU A 165 -11.66 21.22 -1.08
C GLU A 165 -11.04 22.62 -0.87
N GLN A 166 -9.71 22.75 -0.83
CA GLN A 166 -9.02 24.03 -0.58
C GLN A 166 -8.29 24.63 -1.80
N ALA A 167 -8.78 24.37 -3.01
CA ALA A 167 -8.38 25.17 -4.17
C ALA A 167 -8.98 26.60 -4.05
N PRO A 168 -8.23 27.69 -4.34
CA PRO A 168 -8.69 29.06 -4.11
C PRO A 168 -9.89 29.45 -4.99
N ASP A 169 -10.86 30.14 -4.38
CA ASP A 169 -11.98 30.83 -5.04
C ASP A 169 -11.47 31.87 -6.06
N ALA A 170 -11.28 31.45 -7.30
CA ALA A 170 -11.34 32.32 -8.47
C ALA A 170 -11.91 31.48 -9.61
N ASP A 171 -13.16 31.80 -10.00
CA ASP A 171 -13.93 31.27 -11.16
C ASP A 171 -15.25 30.55 -10.83
N LYS A 172 -15.88 30.82 -9.68
CA LYS A 172 -17.27 30.39 -9.39
C LYS A 172 -18.35 31.01 -10.30
N GLU A 173 -18.05 32.04 -11.08
CA GLU A 173 -19.07 32.72 -11.91
C GLU A 173 -19.19 32.16 -13.35
N SER A 174 -18.37 31.17 -13.73
CA SER A 174 -18.41 30.57 -15.08
C SER A 174 -18.96 29.13 -15.13
N LEU A 175 -19.12 28.48 -13.96
CA LEU A 175 -19.57 27.09 -13.86
C LEU A 175 -21.07 26.94 -13.55
N GLU A 176 -21.71 27.92 -12.93
CA GLU A 176 -23.16 27.88 -12.67
C GLU A 176 -24.02 27.98 -13.94
N LYS A 177 -23.48 28.52 -15.04
CA LYS A 177 -24.20 28.60 -16.33
C LYS A 177 -24.14 27.33 -17.19
N LYS A 178 -23.38 26.31 -16.80
CA LYS A 178 -23.29 25.04 -17.53
C LYS A 178 -24.01 23.87 -16.85
N MET A 179 -24.45 24.03 -15.60
CA MET A 179 -25.22 22.99 -14.89
C MET A 179 -26.73 23.09 -15.10
N ASP A 180 -27.28 24.26 -15.45
CA ASP A 180 -28.72 24.40 -15.79
C ASP A 180 -29.10 23.86 -17.19
N ALA A 181 -28.12 23.48 -18.01
CA ALA A 181 -28.37 22.96 -19.36
C ALA A 181 -28.26 21.42 -19.47
N VAL A 182 -27.83 20.73 -18.42
CA VAL A 182 -27.62 19.26 -18.45
C VAL A 182 -28.75 18.51 -17.72
N GLU A 183 -29.58 19.20 -16.93
CA GLU A 183 -30.69 18.58 -16.19
C GLU A 183 -31.99 18.45 -17.00
N LYS A 184 -31.94 18.59 -18.34
CA LYS A 184 -33.13 18.58 -19.20
C LYS A 184 -33.10 17.63 -20.39
N GLU A 185 -32.29 16.58 -20.35
CA GLU A 185 -32.37 15.47 -21.32
C GLU A 185 -32.18 14.08 -20.68
N SER A 186 -32.61 13.90 -19.43
CA SER A 186 -32.68 12.59 -18.76
C SER A 186 -34.14 12.23 -18.45
N GLU A 187 -35.05 12.40 -19.40
CA GLU A 187 -36.42 11.88 -19.24
C GLU A 187 -37.18 11.74 -20.56
N THR A 188 -36.69 10.94 -21.51
CA THR A 188 -37.62 10.27 -22.44
C THR A 188 -37.03 9.02 -23.13
N VAL A 189 -37.88 8.00 -23.20
CA VAL A 189 -37.93 6.87 -24.15
C VAL A 189 -37.21 5.57 -23.75
N GLY A 190 -37.99 4.70 -23.09
CA GLY A 190 -38.01 3.29 -23.45
C GLY A 190 -38.86 3.03 -24.70
N SER A 191 -38.45 2.02 -25.46
CA SER A 191 -39.12 1.37 -26.60
C SER A 191 -39.06 2.11 -27.94
N GLU A 192 -38.24 1.62 -28.87
CA GLU A 192 -38.73 0.80 -30.00
C GLU A 192 -37.59 0.23 -30.85
N MET A 193 -37.91 -0.88 -31.50
CA MET A 193 -37.07 -1.77 -32.28
C MET A 193 -37.35 -1.50 -33.77
N GLY A 194 -36.33 -1.37 -34.62
CA GLY A 194 -36.52 -1.43 -36.08
C GLY A 194 -35.55 -0.65 -36.96
N ALA A 195 -34.58 -1.39 -37.53
CA ALA A 195 -34.06 -1.38 -38.91
C ALA A 195 -33.57 -0.10 -39.65
N GLU A 196 -32.47 -0.36 -40.40
CA GLU A 196 -32.01 0.23 -41.68
C GLU A 196 -30.96 1.37 -41.73
N GLN A 197 -29.71 0.91 -41.95
CA GLN A 197 -28.70 1.26 -42.98
C GLN A 197 -28.43 2.70 -43.48
N ASP A 198 -27.11 3.00 -43.44
CA ASP A 198 -26.24 3.69 -44.40
C ASP A 198 -26.39 5.21 -44.66
N LYS A 199 -25.44 6.01 -44.13
CA LYS A 199 -24.28 6.55 -44.90
C LYS A 199 -23.36 7.49 -44.08
N LYS A 200 -22.05 7.25 -44.26
CA LYS A 200 -20.91 8.18 -44.31
C LYS A 200 -21.17 9.67 -44.01
N ASP A 201 -20.41 10.23 -43.07
CA ASP A 201 -19.32 11.17 -43.42
C ASP A 201 -18.29 11.30 -42.28
N GLN A 202 -17.03 11.42 -42.70
CA GLN A 202 -15.84 11.65 -41.86
C GLN A 202 -15.75 13.12 -41.50
N GLN A 203 -15.52 13.43 -40.22
CA GLN A 203 -14.65 14.54 -39.86
C GLN A 203 -13.98 14.29 -38.51
N THR A 204 -12.65 14.25 -38.58
CA THR A 204 -11.70 14.16 -37.46
C THR A 204 -11.80 15.39 -36.58
N GLU A 205 -12.12 15.18 -35.31
CA GLU A 205 -11.86 16.14 -34.23
C GLU A 205 -11.32 15.31 -33.06
N GLU A 206 -10.01 15.35 -32.86
CA GLU A 206 -9.33 14.74 -31.72
C GLU A 206 -9.77 15.49 -30.45
N ALA A 207 -10.77 14.95 -29.78
CA ALA A 207 -11.03 15.27 -28.38
C ALA A 207 -9.90 14.65 -27.53
N PRO A 208 -9.33 15.38 -26.54
CA PRO A 208 -8.32 14.83 -25.66
C PRO A 208 -9.01 13.77 -24.79
N THR A 209 -8.79 12.50 -25.08
CA THR A 209 -9.10 11.43 -24.14
C THR A 209 -8.13 11.59 -22.98
N THR A 210 -8.58 12.15 -21.86
CA THR A 210 -7.90 11.95 -20.58
C THR A 210 -7.98 10.45 -20.27
N ASN A 211 -7.04 9.68 -20.81
CA ASN A 211 -6.83 8.28 -20.49
C ASN A 211 -6.50 8.22 -19.01
N LYS A 212 -7.50 7.88 -18.19
CA LYS A 212 -7.31 7.65 -16.76
C LYS A 212 -6.38 6.43 -16.66
N ARG A 213 -5.11 6.66 -16.33
CA ARG A 213 -4.10 5.62 -16.11
C ARG A 213 -3.95 5.35 -14.62
N ILE A 214 -3.68 4.10 -14.26
CA ILE A 214 -3.32 3.69 -12.89
C ILE A 214 -1.84 3.96 -12.65
N PHE A 215 -0.97 3.70 -13.64
CA PHE A 215 0.46 3.92 -13.48
C PHE A 215 0.80 5.35 -13.87
N SER A 216 1.25 6.13 -12.88
CA SER A 216 1.68 7.51 -13.09
C SER A 216 2.92 7.57 -13.98
N ASP A 217 2.88 8.40 -15.01
CA ASP A 217 4.00 8.77 -15.87
C ASP A 217 4.84 9.92 -15.30
N LYS A 218 4.40 10.52 -14.19
CA LYS A 218 5.19 11.54 -13.48
C LYS A 218 6.54 10.96 -13.04
N PRO A 219 7.65 11.71 -13.24
CA PRO A 219 8.96 11.30 -12.79
C PRO A 219 8.96 10.97 -11.29
N LEU A 220 9.62 9.89 -10.92
CA LEU A 220 9.86 9.52 -9.52
C LEU A 220 10.67 10.63 -8.85
N ALA A 221 10.22 11.06 -7.68
CA ALA A 221 10.91 12.06 -6.87
C ALA A 221 12.13 11.46 -6.14
N VAL A 222 13.02 10.79 -6.87
CA VAL A 222 14.18 10.05 -6.32
C VAL A 222 15.29 10.94 -5.78
N GLY A 223 15.29 12.24 -6.11
CA GLY A 223 16.29 13.19 -5.62
C GLY A 223 16.39 13.22 -4.09
N VAL A 224 15.26 13.13 -3.39
CA VAL A 224 15.21 13.11 -1.92
C VAL A 224 15.94 11.92 -1.31
N LEU A 225 16.04 10.80 -2.04
CA LEU A 225 16.74 9.60 -1.57
C LEU A 225 18.26 9.78 -1.60
N ARG A 226 18.77 10.80 -2.28
CA ARG A 226 20.20 11.13 -2.34
C ARG A 226 20.59 12.29 -1.42
N GLU A 227 19.64 12.82 -0.66
CA GLU A 227 19.89 13.93 0.27
C GLU A 227 20.31 13.45 1.66
N TYR A 228 19.95 12.21 2.00
CA TYR A 228 20.13 11.64 3.33
C TYR A 228 20.56 10.18 3.25
N ASP A 229 21.35 9.76 4.24
CA ASP A 229 21.63 8.35 4.50
C ASP A 229 20.82 7.89 5.72
N VAL A 230 20.40 6.63 5.74
CA VAL A 230 19.57 6.05 6.80
C VAL A 230 20.08 4.65 7.14
N ASP A 231 20.13 4.30 8.42
CA ASP A 231 20.35 2.94 8.92
C ASP A 231 19.47 2.74 10.16
N LEU A 232 18.31 2.13 9.97
CA LEU A 232 17.30 1.95 11.00
C LEU A 232 16.95 0.48 11.16
N LYS A 233 17.00 -0.02 12.38
CA LYS A 233 16.39 -1.30 12.74
C LYS A 233 15.13 -1.06 13.55
N ILE A 234 14.08 -1.78 13.22
CA ILE A 234 12.76 -1.63 13.82
C ILE A 234 12.29 -3.02 14.23
N ASP A 235 12.08 -3.22 15.52
CA ASP A 235 11.44 -4.40 16.08
C ASP A 235 10.06 -4.02 16.61
N ALA A 236 9.02 -4.62 16.05
CA ALA A 236 7.63 -4.40 16.42
C ALA A 236 7.06 -5.67 17.06
N THR A 237 6.44 -5.54 18.22
CA THR A 237 5.78 -6.64 18.94
C THR A 237 4.33 -6.25 19.23
N ASN A 238 3.40 -7.16 18.93
CA ASN A 238 1.97 -6.99 19.14
C ASN A 238 1.43 -5.61 18.71
N THR A 239 1.90 -5.16 17.56
CA THR A 239 1.57 -3.86 17.00
C THR A 239 0.31 -3.98 16.15
N ARG A 240 -0.71 -3.19 16.45
CA ARG A 240 -1.94 -3.15 15.66
C ARG A 240 -1.78 -2.18 14.50
N ILE A 241 -2.08 -2.64 13.29
CA ILE A 241 -2.18 -1.80 12.09
C ILE A 241 -3.65 -1.67 11.67
N SER A 242 -3.91 -0.90 10.60
CA SER A 242 -5.25 -0.68 10.07
C SER A 242 -6.06 -1.97 9.92
N ASP A 243 -7.39 -1.84 10.09
CA ASP A 243 -8.36 -2.93 10.03
C ASP A 243 -8.20 -4.01 11.14
N GLY A 244 -7.51 -3.68 12.25
CA GLY A 244 -7.47 -4.51 13.45
C GLY A 244 -6.51 -5.70 13.38
N ILE A 245 -5.50 -5.64 12.51
CA ILE A 245 -4.49 -6.68 12.37
C ILE A 245 -3.39 -6.45 13.42
N ASP A 246 -3.16 -7.43 14.28
CA ASP A 246 -2.04 -7.43 15.21
C ASP A 246 -0.84 -8.17 14.60
N MET A 247 0.33 -7.52 14.57
CA MET A 247 1.54 -8.01 13.92
C MET A 247 2.76 -7.91 14.83
N ASN A 248 3.69 -8.85 14.64
CA ASN A 248 5.08 -8.69 15.03
C ASN A 248 5.92 -8.51 13.77
N GLY A 249 7.09 -7.90 13.91
CA GLY A 249 8.02 -7.83 12.80
C GLY A 249 9.40 -7.31 13.15
N THR A 250 10.37 -7.68 12.33
CA THR A 250 11.73 -7.15 12.33
C THR A 250 11.99 -6.57 10.95
N ILE A 251 12.27 -5.27 10.92
CA ILE A 251 12.44 -4.48 9.70
C ILE A 251 13.77 -3.74 9.79
N ALA A 252 14.64 -3.90 8.79
CA ALA A 252 15.84 -3.08 8.68
C ALA A 252 15.75 -2.22 7.41
N VAL A 253 15.94 -0.91 7.55
CA VAL A 253 15.90 0.06 6.47
C VAL A 253 17.27 0.72 6.35
N SER A 254 17.90 0.60 5.19
CA SER A 254 19.13 1.31 4.86
C SER A 254 18.94 2.20 3.64
N LEU A 255 19.46 3.42 3.68
CA LEU A 255 19.58 4.31 2.54
C LEU A 255 21.02 4.79 2.47
N ASP A 256 21.71 4.50 1.38
CA ASP A 256 23.09 4.95 1.14
C ASP A 256 23.19 5.53 -0.27
N ASP A 257 23.35 6.85 -0.36
CA ASP A 257 23.49 7.57 -1.63
C ASP A 257 22.37 7.23 -2.65
N GLY A 258 21.12 7.14 -2.22
CA GLY A 258 20.01 6.77 -3.09
C GLY A 258 19.82 5.27 -3.34
N LEU A 259 20.63 4.39 -2.74
CA LEU A 259 20.34 2.97 -2.66
C LEU A 259 19.50 2.68 -1.42
N LEU A 260 18.18 2.57 -1.60
CA LEU A 260 17.25 2.17 -0.55
C LEU A 260 17.17 0.65 -0.46
N ARG A 261 17.29 0.09 0.73
CA ARG A 261 16.99 -1.31 1.04
C ARG A 261 16.06 -1.40 2.25
N VAL A 262 15.12 -2.31 2.18
CA VAL A 262 14.33 -2.82 3.30
C VAL A 262 14.60 -4.32 3.36
N ASP A 263 15.47 -4.76 4.25
CA ASP A 263 15.99 -6.13 4.28
C ASP A 263 16.66 -6.46 5.64
N PRO A 264 16.09 -7.36 6.46
CA PRO A 264 14.87 -8.13 6.19
C PRO A 264 13.61 -7.29 6.36
N LEU A 265 12.55 -7.69 5.67
CA LEU A 265 11.15 -7.42 6.04
C LEU A 265 10.57 -8.75 6.56
N ASP A 266 10.69 -9.00 7.86
CA ASP A 266 10.12 -10.19 8.52
C ASP A 266 8.88 -9.78 9.30
N LEU A 267 7.73 -10.36 8.94
CA LEU A 267 6.43 -10.03 9.53
C LEU A 267 5.69 -11.31 9.93
N SER A 268 5.01 -11.27 11.07
CA SER A 268 4.09 -12.34 11.47
C SER A 268 2.82 -11.78 12.09
N GLN A 269 1.69 -12.41 11.81
CA GLN A 269 0.42 -12.01 12.41
C GLN A 269 0.14 -12.84 13.66
N THR A 270 -0.41 -12.21 14.71
CA THR A 270 -0.63 -12.90 16.00
C THR A 270 -1.64 -14.05 15.92
N ASN A 271 -2.57 -13.99 14.96
CA ASN A 271 -3.59 -15.01 14.70
C ASN A 271 -3.13 -16.09 13.69
N GLY A 272 -1.88 -16.04 13.25
CA GLY A 272 -1.28 -16.98 12.30
C GLY A 272 -0.90 -16.32 10.98
N GLY A 273 0.14 -16.86 10.37
CA GLY A 273 0.74 -16.34 9.15
C GLY A 273 2.07 -15.63 9.41
N SER A 274 2.97 -15.79 8.47
CA SER A 274 4.33 -15.26 8.52
C SER A 274 4.79 -14.96 7.12
N GLY A 275 5.64 -13.96 6.97
CA GLY A 275 6.22 -13.63 5.69
C GLY A 275 7.58 -12.98 5.84
N ILE A 276 8.42 -13.25 4.87
CA ILE A 276 9.71 -12.61 4.72
C ILE A 276 9.76 -11.91 3.37
N GLY A 277 10.61 -10.91 3.26
CA GLY A 277 10.86 -10.27 2.00
C GLY A 277 11.97 -9.26 2.08
N TYR A 278 12.24 -8.67 0.93
CA TYR A 278 13.09 -7.50 0.82
C TYR A 278 12.57 -6.55 -0.26
N LEU A 279 12.96 -5.29 -0.16
CA LEU A 279 12.84 -4.31 -1.22
C LEU A 279 14.17 -3.63 -1.42
N LYS A 280 14.60 -3.50 -2.66
CA LYS A 280 15.77 -2.73 -3.07
C LYS A 280 15.37 -1.77 -4.18
N LEU A 281 15.64 -0.49 -3.97
CA LEU A 281 15.45 0.56 -4.96
C LEU A 281 16.77 1.30 -5.14
N ASP A 282 17.43 1.07 -6.27
CA ASP A 282 18.62 1.81 -6.68
C ASP A 282 18.20 3.07 -7.43
N ALA A 283 18.26 4.19 -6.74
CA ALA A 283 17.84 5.48 -7.24
C ALA A 283 19.03 6.43 -7.48
N ARG A 284 20.26 5.91 -7.64
CA ARG A 284 21.48 6.69 -7.95
C ARG A 284 21.45 7.35 -9.32
N SER A 285 20.64 6.81 -10.21
CA SER A 285 20.39 7.31 -11.57
C SER A 285 18.95 7.85 -11.68
N GLN A 286 18.66 8.64 -12.73
CA GLN A 286 17.30 9.12 -13.00
C GLN A 286 16.35 7.96 -13.34
N GLU A 287 16.85 6.94 -14.05
CA GLU A 287 16.18 5.65 -14.19
C GLU A 287 16.47 4.83 -12.93
N ALA A 288 15.46 4.66 -12.08
CA ALA A 288 15.56 3.88 -10.86
C ALA A 288 15.42 2.39 -11.18
N VAL A 289 16.13 1.53 -10.44
CA VAL A 289 16.03 0.07 -10.57
C VAL A 289 15.42 -0.50 -9.30
N LEU A 290 14.28 -1.18 -9.45
CA LEU A 290 13.55 -1.88 -8.40
C LEU A 290 13.88 -3.38 -8.47
N ASP A 291 14.06 -3.98 -7.31
CA ASP A 291 14.20 -5.42 -7.08
C ASP A 291 13.46 -5.72 -5.76
N VAL A 292 12.43 -6.56 -5.82
CA VAL A 292 11.56 -6.82 -4.67
C VAL A 292 11.16 -8.29 -4.66
N ALA A 293 11.30 -8.93 -3.51
CA ALA A 293 10.79 -10.27 -3.27
C ALA A 293 10.01 -10.33 -1.96
N MET A 294 8.87 -11.01 -1.96
CA MET A 294 8.05 -11.24 -0.77
C MET A 294 7.46 -12.64 -0.83
N ASP A 295 7.58 -13.40 0.25
CA ASP A 295 6.95 -14.70 0.45
C ASP A 295 6.20 -14.69 1.79
N PHE A 296 4.89 -14.58 1.69
CA PHE A 296 3.97 -14.37 2.81
C PHE A 296 2.93 -15.50 2.78
N ASP A 297 2.86 -16.23 3.88
CA ASP A 297 2.04 -17.43 3.98
C ASP A 297 0.96 -17.27 5.05
N ASN A 298 -0.27 -17.65 4.71
CA ASN A 298 -1.40 -17.83 5.62
C ASN A 298 -1.73 -16.60 6.49
N PHE A 299 -1.53 -15.39 5.99
CA PHE A 299 -2.00 -14.18 6.67
C PHE A 299 -3.52 -14.14 6.71
N VAL A 300 -4.12 -13.70 7.82
CA VAL A 300 -5.57 -13.55 7.94
C VAL A 300 -5.99 -12.18 7.44
N SER A 301 -6.74 -12.16 6.33
CA SER A 301 -7.27 -10.91 5.76
C SER A 301 -8.38 -10.35 6.66
N PRO A 302 -8.27 -9.11 7.17
CA PRO A 302 -9.31 -8.52 8.01
C PRO A 302 -10.55 -8.14 7.20
N ARG A 303 -10.37 -7.82 5.90
CA ARG A 303 -11.42 -7.29 5.04
C ARG A 303 -12.40 -8.36 4.56
N PHE A 304 -11.90 -9.56 4.30
CA PHE A 304 -12.71 -10.65 3.74
C PHE A 304 -12.70 -11.91 4.61
N GLY A 305 -11.93 -11.93 5.72
CA GLY A 305 -11.59 -13.16 6.41
C GLY A 305 -10.71 -14.07 5.54
N GLY A 306 -10.59 -15.34 5.97
CA GLY A 306 -9.80 -16.36 5.28
C GLY A 306 -8.30 -16.13 5.36
N LEU A 307 -7.55 -17.04 4.74
CA LEU A 307 -6.09 -17.00 4.66
C LEU A 307 -5.66 -16.39 3.32
N PHE A 308 -4.60 -15.61 3.33
CA PHE A 308 -3.98 -14.94 2.20
C PHE A 308 -2.51 -15.36 2.12
N ASP A 309 -2.11 -15.80 0.93
CA ASP A 309 -0.71 -16.04 0.58
C ASP A 309 -0.31 -15.07 -0.53
N LEU A 310 0.94 -14.63 -0.51
CA LEU A 310 1.56 -13.78 -1.53
C LEU A 310 3.00 -14.26 -1.76
N ASP A 311 3.32 -14.55 -3.01
CA ASP A 311 4.67 -14.86 -3.46
C ASP A 311 4.98 -13.98 -4.67
N LEU A 312 6.01 -13.15 -4.59
CA LEU A 312 6.46 -12.33 -5.70
C LEU A 312 7.98 -12.22 -5.68
N ASP A 313 8.55 -12.17 -6.88
CA ASP A 313 9.93 -11.80 -7.15
C ASP A 313 9.89 -10.98 -8.44
N LEU A 314 10.16 -9.69 -8.33
CA LEU A 314 9.97 -8.73 -9.40
C LEU A 314 11.16 -7.78 -9.51
N ASP A 315 11.68 -7.63 -10.72
CA ASP A 315 12.64 -6.60 -11.09
C ASP A 315 12.04 -5.64 -12.11
N GLY A 316 12.43 -4.37 -12.05
CA GLY A 316 11.97 -3.36 -12.99
C GLY A 316 12.85 -2.12 -12.98
N ARG A 317 12.73 -1.30 -14.02
CA ARG A 317 13.47 -0.03 -14.13
C ARG A 317 12.70 1.05 -14.85
N GLY A 318 12.85 2.30 -14.42
CA GLY A 318 12.14 3.41 -15.05
C GLY A 318 12.34 4.74 -14.36
N GLU A 319 12.01 5.81 -15.07
CA GLU A 319 12.01 7.17 -14.51
C GLU A 319 10.66 7.51 -13.86
N SER A 320 9.61 6.72 -14.12
CA SER A 320 8.26 6.85 -13.58
C SER A 320 7.72 5.49 -13.13
N VAL A 321 6.59 5.47 -12.41
CA VAL A 321 5.89 4.22 -12.07
C VAL A 321 5.45 3.50 -13.35
N ALA A 322 4.96 4.24 -14.35
CA ALA A 322 4.59 3.67 -15.64
C ALA A 322 5.77 2.98 -16.35
N ASP A 323 6.96 3.59 -16.35
CA ASP A 323 8.15 3.01 -16.99
C ASP A 323 8.64 1.76 -16.24
N MET A 324 8.61 1.80 -14.91
CA MET A 324 8.98 0.66 -14.06
C MET A 324 8.04 -0.53 -14.29
N MET A 325 6.73 -0.28 -14.35
CA MET A 325 5.75 -1.32 -14.69
C MET A 325 5.90 -1.79 -16.15
N ALA A 326 6.29 -0.91 -17.06
CA ALA A 326 6.50 -1.22 -18.47
C ALA A 326 7.74 -2.11 -18.73
N SER A 327 8.73 -2.10 -17.84
CA SER A 327 9.95 -2.93 -17.95
C SER A 327 9.97 -4.13 -16.99
N LEU A 328 8.93 -4.27 -16.17
CA LEU A 328 8.83 -5.26 -15.09
C LEU A 328 9.03 -6.69 -15.60
N ASN A 329 9.80 -7.49 -14.88
CA ASN A 329 10.00 -8.92 -15.09
C ASN A 329 9.80 -9.68 -13.77
N GLY A 330 9.65 -11.01 -13.87
CA GLY A 330 9.59 -11.91 -12.72
C GLY A 330 8.23 -12.57 -12.58
N HIS A 331 7.83 -12.90 -11.35
CA HIS A 331 6.56 -13.56 -11.06
C HIS A 331 5.80 -12.88 -9.93
N PHE A 332 4.50 -13.12 -9.95
CA PHE A 332 3.58 -12.74 -8.90
C PHE A 332 2.56 -13.86 -8.76
N ALA A 333 2.33 -14.31 -7.54
CA ALA A 333 1.31 -15.27 -7.17
C ALA A 333 0.62 -14.78 -5.89
N ALA A 334 -0.71 -14.83 -5.89
CA ALA A 334 -1.48 -14.54 -4.70
C ALA A 334 -2.61 -15.57 -4.58
N ALA A 335 -2.88 -16.01 -3.36
CA ALA A 335 -3.94 -16.96 -3.07
C ALA A 335 -4.77 -16.50 -1.89
N LEU A 336 -6.07 -16.81 -1.94
CA LEU A 336 -7.02 -16.67 -0.86
C LEU A 336 -7.61 -18.05 -0.56
N LYS A 337 -7.74 -18.43 0.71
CA LYS A 337 -8.32 -19.72 1.13
C LYS A 337 -9.38 -19.51 2.20
N ASP A 338 -10.39 -20.37 2.17
CA ASP A 338 -11.42 -20.44 3.22
C ASP A 338 -12.12 -19.10 3.53
N VAL A 339 -12.54 -18.39 2.49
CA VAL A 339 -13.26 -17.12 2.60
C VAL A 339 -14.77 -17.37 2.59
N GLU A 340 -15.50 -16.72 3.50
CA GLU A 340 -16.96 -16.74 3.52
C GLU A 340 -17.50 -15.53 2.76
N LEU A 341 -18.03 -15.75 1.56
CA LEU A 341 -18.55 -14.68 0.71
C LEU A 341 -20.02 -14.42 1.08
N GLU A 342 -20.27 -13.22 1.61
CA GLU A 342 -21.62 -12.71 1.80
C GLU A 342 -22.22 -12.25 0.46
N LYS A 343 -23.55 -12.31 0.36
CA LYS A 343 -24.30 -11.86 -0.81
C LYS A 343 -24.04 -10.39 -1.17
N SER A 344 -23.81 -9.54 -0.17
CA SER A 344 -23.44 -8.13 -0.30
C SER A 344 -22.11 -7.94 -1.04
N PHE A 345 -21.08 -8.70 -0.66
CA PHE A 345 -19.77 -8.68 -1.29
C PHE A 345 -19.83 -9.12 -2.76
N MET A 346 -20.62 -10.16 -3.05
CA MET A 346 -20.85 -10.64 -4.42
C MET A 346 -21.59 -9.61 -5.28
N SER A 347 -22.48 -8.80 -4.69
CA SER A 347 -23.17 -7.72 -5.41
C SER A 347 -22.25 -6.53 -5.75
N GLN A 348 -21.25 -6.24 -4.90
CA GLN A 348 -20.25 -5.19 -5.15
C GLN A 348 -19.23 -5.59 -6.23
N LEU A 349 -18.75 -6.84 -6.21
CA LEU A 349 -17.92 -7.39 -7.28
C LEU A 349 -18.70 -7.62 -8.59
N GLY A 350 -20.03 -7.72 -8.51
CA GLY A 350 -20.87 -8.32 -9.52
C GLY A 350 -21.98 -7.45 -10.10
N ALA A 351 -21.94 -6.11 -9.96
CA ALA A 351 -23.00 -5.21 -10.43
C ALA A 351 -23.38 -5.33 -11.94
N GLY A 352 -22.63 -6.09 -12.74
CA GLY A 352 -23.08 -6.57 -14.06
C GLY A 352 -22.81 -8.05 -14.37
N LEU A 353 -22.02 -8.76 -13.55
CA LEU A 353 -21.52 -10.10 -13.88
C LEU A 353 -22.33 -11.24 -13.24
N LEU A 354 -22.90 -10.99 -12.06
CA LEU A 354 -23.51 -12.02 -11.21
C LEU A 354 -24.97 -11.72 -10.86
N SER A 355 -25.49 -10.56 -11.26
CA SER A 355 -26.87 -10.10 -11.00
C SER A 355 -27.95 -11.08 -11.50
N ASN A 356 -27.62 -11.88 -12.52
CA ASN A 356 -28.52 -12.88 -13.13
C ASN A 356 -28.21 -14.33 -12.70
N LEU A 357 -27.15 -14.54 -11.90
CA LEU A 357 -26.81 -15.84 -11.33
C LEU A 357 -27.26 -15.86 -9.86
N ASN A 358 -28.57 -15.85 -9.63
CA ASN A 358 -29.16 -16.22 -8.34
C ASN A 358 -29.74 -17.65 -8.36
N PRO A 359 -28.92 -18.70 -8.18
CA PRO A 359 -29.39 -20.04 -7.83
C PRO A 359 -28.91 -20.51 -6.45
N LEU A 360 -28.39 -19.60 -5.61
CA LEU A 360 -27.87 -19.93 -4.29
C LEU A 360 -28.97 -19.62 -3.27
N ASP A 361 -29.65 -20.66 -2.79
CA ASP A 361 -30.69 -20.58 -1.74
C ASP A 361 -30.13 -20.21 -0.36
N SER A 362 -28.81 -19.99 -0.23
CA SER A 362 -28.13 -19.57 1.00
C SER A 362 -27.59 -18.14 0.90
N ASP A 363 -27.70 -17.37 1.98
CA ASP A 363 -27.18 -15.99 2.09
C ASP A 363 -25.64 -15.91 2.08
N LYS A 364 -24.96 -17.06 2.08
CA LYS A 364 -23.51 -17.24 2.22
C LYS A 364 -23.02 -18.29 1.23
N THR A 365 -21.87 -18.03 0.61
CA THR A 365 -21.15 -18.99 -0.26
C THR A 365 -19.72 -19.14 0.23
N LYS A 366 -19.25 -20.36 0.42
CA LYS A 366 -17.85 -20.60 0.79
C LYS A 366 -16.96 -20.57 -0.47
N LEU A 367 -16.01 -19.66 -0.52
CA LEU A 367 -14.87 -19.71 -1.42
C LEU A 367 -13.80 -20.58 -0.75
N GLU A 368 -13.64 -21.79 -1.28
CA GLU A 368 -12.61 -22.73 -0.80
C GLU A 368 -11.23 -22.18 -1.10
N CYS A 369 -11.03 -21.67 -2.32
CA CYS A 369 -9.81 -20.98 -2.69
C CYS A 369 -9.98 -20.10 -3.94
N ALA A 370 -9.26 -18.98 -4.00
CA ALA A 370 -8.95 -18.26 -5.24
C ALA A 370 -7.44 -18.11 -5.39
N VAL A 371 -6.94 -18.19 -6.61
CA VAL A 371 -5.52 -17.99 -6.93
C VAL A 371 -5.39 -17.19 -8.21
N VAL A 372 -4.38 -16.35 -8.24
CA VAL A 372 -3.87 -15.72 -9.44
C VAL A 372 -2.37 -15.87 -9.48
N ARG A 373 -1.82 -16.18 -10.65
CA ARG A 373 -0.39 -16.19 -10.89
C ARG A 373 -0.05 -15.60 -12.26
N PHE A 374 0.92 -14.73 -12.28
CA PHE A 374 1.45 -14.05 -13.45
C PHE A 374 2.94 -14.37 -13.58
N ASN A 375 3.37 -14.64 -14.81
CA ASN A 375 4.77 -14.44 -15.19
C ASN A 375 4.82 -13.15 -16.01
N ILE A 376 5.76 -12.29 -15.70
CA ILE A 376 5.92 -10.97 -16.32
C ILE A 376 7.24 -10.96 -17.08
N GLU A 377 7.18 -10.57 -18.34
CA GLU A 377 8.34 -10.44 -19.20
C GLU A 377 8.18 -9.16 -20.01
N ASP A 378 9.12 -8.23 -19.85
CA ASP A 378 9.14 -6.92 -20.50
C ASP A 378 7.80 -6.18 -20.34
N GLY A 379 7.29 -6.12 -19.10
CA GLY A 379 6.02 -5.49 -18.77
C GLY A 379 4.78 -6.20 -19.33
N ILE A 380 4.90 -7.43 -19.85
CA ILE A 380 3.76 -8.23 -20.31
C ILE A 380 3.49 -9.37 -19.34
N ALA A 381 2.48 -9.21 -18.49
CA ALA A 381 2.04 -10.26 -17.57
C ALA A 381 1.15 -11.27 -18.30
N ARG A 382 1.53 -12.55 -18.28
CA ARG A 382 0.78 -13.65 -18.92
C ARG A 382 0.33 -14.66 -17.86
N PHE A 383 -0.92 -15.12 -17.95
CA PHE A 383 -1.52 -15.99 -16.93
C PHE A 383 -2.41 -17.08 -17.52
N ASN A 384 -1.94 -17.71 -18.59
CA ASN A 384 -2.64 -18.80 -19.24
C ASN A 384 -2.85 -19.99 -18.28
N LYS A 385 -4.10 -20.23 -17.86
CA LYS A 385 -4.48 -21.28 -16.89
C LYS A 385 -3.91 -21.07 -15.49
N LYS A 386 -3.66 -19.82 -15.10
CA LYS A 386 -3.07 -19.45 -13.81
C LYS A 386 -4.02 -18.62 -12.94
N ILE A 387 -5.31 -18.58 -13.30
CA ILE A 387 -6.38 -18.02 -12.48
C ILE A 387 -7.40 -19.11 -12.18
N ALA A 388 -7.72 -19.28 -10.91
CA ALA A 388 -8.84 -20.12 -10.50
C ALA A 388 -9.55 -19.54 -9.28
N ALA A 389 -10.86 -19.78 -9.19
CA ALA A 389 -11.62 -19.56 -7.96
C ALA A 389 -12.61 -20.71 -7.77
N GLN A 390 -12.54 -21.39 -6.64
CA GLN A 390 -13.30 -22.60 -6.33
C GLN A 390 -14.23 -22.34 -5.17
N THR A 391 -15.52 -22.53 -5.40
CA THR A 391 -16.56 -22.63 -4.38
C THR A 391 -17.03 -24.07 -4.28
N THR A 392 -17.97 -24.34 -3.37
CA THR A 392 -18.58 -25.68 -3.24
C THR A 392 -19.28 -26.14 -4.53
N GLU A 393 -19.88 -25.22 -5.29
CA GLU A 393 -20.70 -25.55 -6.46
C GLU A 393 -20.02 -25.31 -7.82
N VAL A 394 -19.09 -24.35 -7.87
CA VAL A 394 -18.51 -23.85 -9.12
C VAL A 394 -17.00 -23.68 -9.00
N THR A 395 -16.28 -23.99 -10.06
CA THR A 395 -14.87 -23.63 -10.25
C THR A 395 -14.74 -22.72 -11.45
N TRP A 396 -14.37 -21.46 -11.22
CA TRP A 396 -13.98 -20.54 -12.27
C TRP A 396 -12.54 -20.78 -12.66
N LEU A 397 -12.28 -20.84 -13.96
CA LEU A 397 -10.94 -20.96 -14.53
C LEU A 397 -10.73 -19.85 -15.53
N GLY A 398 -9.60 -19.16 -15.40
CA GLY A 398 -9.29 -18.02 -16.24
C GLY A 398 -7.86 -17.98 -16.74
N GLY A 399 -7.67 -17.12 -17.73
CA GLY A 399 -6.37 -16.84 -18.33
C GLY A 399 -6.43 -15.61 -19.21
N GLY A 400 -5.26 -15.09 -19.56
CA GLY A 400 -5.17 -13.85 -20.32
C GLY A 400 -3.78 -13.23 -20.29
N LYS A 401 -3.77 -11.94 -20.60
CA LYS A 401 -2.59 -11.09 -20.57
C LYS A 401 -2.95 -9.70 -20.02
N ILE A 402 -1.97 -9.06 -19.41
CA ILE A 402 -1.99 -7.63 -19.09
C ILE A 402 -0.74 -7.03 -19.73
N ASN A 403 -0.91 -5.97 -20.50
CA ASN A 403 0.20 -5.16 -20.98
C ASN A 403 0.39 -4.00 -20.01
N LEU A 404 1.38 -4.08 -19.13
CA LEU A 404 1.66 -3.06 -18.12
C LEU A 404 2.19 -1.76 -18.75
N LYS A 405 2.73 -1.83 -19.99
CA LYS A 405 3.17 -0.64 -20.74
C LYS A 405 1.99 0.26 -21.11
N THR A 406 0.88 -0.34 -21.55
CA THR A 406 -0.34 0.37 -22.01
C THR A 406 -1.49 0.30 -21.02
N GLU A 407 -1.35 -0.49 -19.96
CA GLU A 407 -2.40 -0.89 -19.02
C GLU A 407 -3.55 -1.65 -19.66
N ASP A 408 -3.36 -2.21 -20.87
CA ASP A 408 -4.40 -3.02 -21.52
C ASP A 408 -4.57 -4.36 -20.79
N LEU A 409 -5.80 -4.63 -20.38
CA LEU A 409 -6.24 -5.86 -19.78
C LEU A 409 -7.00 -6.69 -20.81
N ASP A 410 -6.72 -7.98 -20.86
CA ASP A 410 -7.39 -8.90 -21.76
C ASP A 410 -7.41 -10.30 -21.17
N MET A 411 -8.52 -10.66 -20.55
CA MET A 411 -8.68 -11.93 -19.84
C MET A 411 -10.04 -12.58 -20.06
N GLY A 412 -10.06 -13.91 -20.02
CA GLY A 412 -11.27 -14.71 -20.06
C GLY A 412 -11.40 -15.53 -18.78
N ILE A 413 -12.61 -15.64 -18.23
CA ILE A 413 -12.96 -16.47 -17.08
C ILE A 413 -14.20 -17.27 -17.41
N ALA A 414 -14.17 -18.59 -17.24
CA ALA A 414 -15.37 -19.41 -17.38
C ALA A 414 -15.67 -20.22 -16.12
N PRO A 415 -16.94 -20.32 -15.73
CA PRO A 415 -17.38 -21.22 -14.68
C PRO A 415 -17.44 -22.67 -15.18
N LYS A 416 -17.06 -23.61 -14.32
CA LYS A 416 -17.27 -25.05 -14.47
C LYS A 416 -18.04 -25.59 -13.26
N ALA A 417 -19.15 -26.26 -13.49
CA ALA A 417 -19.95 -26.86 -12.42
C ALA A 417 -19.23 -28.08 -11.80
N ARG A 418 -19.24 -28.18 -10.47
CA ARG A 418 -18.64 -29.31 -9.73
C ARG A 418 -19.61 -30.49 -9.53
N GLY A 419 -20.92 -30.25 -9.59
CA GLY A 419 -21.96 -31.27 -9.49
C GLY A 419 -22.54 -31.71 -10.84
N VAL A 420 -22.96 -32.98 -10.93
CA VAL A 420 -23.64 -33.53 -12.14
C VAL A 420 -25.07 -32.98 -12.29
N ILE A 421 -25.68 -32.57 -11.16
CA ILE A 421 -27.05 -32.03 -11.05
C ILE A 421 -27.03 -30.82 -10.10
N SER A 422 -26.32 -29.74 -10.45
CA SER A 422 -26.48 -28.45 -9.75
C SER A 422 -27.54 -27.62 -10.48
N GLY A 423 -28.35 -26.81 -9.77
CA GLY A 423 -29.40 -25.95 -10.37
C GLY A 423 -28.87 -25.05 -11.50
N LEU A 424 -27.57 -24.77 -11.46
CA LEU A 424 -26.79 -24.07 -12.47
C LEU A 424 -26.57 -24.83 -13.79
N THR A 425 -26.62 -26.16 -13.78
CA THR A 425 -26.44 -26.98 -15.01
C THR A 425 -27.60 -26.83 -16.00
N ASN A 426 -28.76 -26.34 -15.55
CA ASN A 426 -29.93 -26.04 -16.39
C ASN A 426 -29.95 -24.59 -16.91
N VAL A 427 -29.11 -23.71 -16.36
CA VAL A 427 -29.09 -22.26 -16.68
C VAL A 427 -28.08 -21.92 -17.78
N GLY A 428 -27.34 -22.90 -18.31
CA GLY A 428 -26.36 -22.64 -19.35
C GLY A 428 -25.21 -21.77 -18.82
N LEU A 429 -24.50 -22.27 -17.80
CA LEU A 429 -23.25 -21.71 -17.27
C LEU A 429 -22.14 -21.48 -18.33
N ALA A 430 -22.37 -21.76 -19.61
CA ALA A 430 -21.37 -21.73 -20.67
C ALA A 430 -20.93 -20.33 -21.11
N SER A 431 -21.44 -19.26 -20.49
CA SER A 431 -21.06 -17.90 -20.87
C SER A 431 -19.69 -17.55 -20.30
N LEU A 432 -18.66 -17.76 -21.12
CA LEU A 432 -17.33 -17.22 -20.93
C LEU A 432 -17.43 -15.70 -20.70
N VAL A 433 -16.91 -15.25 -19.56
CA VAL A 433 -16.78 -13.84 -19.24
C VAL A 433 -15.48 -13.34 -19.84
N HIS A 434 -15.55 -12.30 -20.65
CA HIS A 434 -14.39 -11.58 -21.13
C HIS A 434 -14.26 -10.28 -20.35
N ILE A 435 -13.03 -9.93 -19.96
CA ILE A 435 -12.70 -8.66 -19.33
C ILE A 435 -11.59 -8.05 -20.17
N GLY A 436 -11.92 -6.98 -20.88
CA GLY A 436 -11.05 -6.20 -21.73
C GLY A 436 -10.88 -4.76 -21.23
N GLY A 437 -10.34 -3.89 -22.07
CA GLY A 437 -10.18 -2.46 -21.75
C GLY A 437 -8.85 -2.20 -21.05
N THR A 438 -8.80 -1.15 -20.22
CA THR A 438 -7.60 -0.80 -19.45
C THR A 438 -7.76 -1.20 -17.98
N LEU A 439 -6.66 -1.26 -17.22
CA LEU A 439 -6.73 -1.53 -15.79
C LEU A 439 -7.58 -0.49 -15.04
N ALA A 440 -7.53 0.77 -15.44
CA ALA A 440 -8.33 1.85 -14.86
C ALA A 440 -9.82 1.77 -15.21
N GLU A 441 -10.14 1.23 -16.39
CA GLU A 441 -11.50 1.13 -16.92
C GLU A 441 -11.74 -0.27 -17.50
N PRO A 442 -11.81 -1.30 -16.64
CA PRO A 442 -12.04 -2.67 -17.10
C PRO A 442 -13.46 -2.79 -17.66
N LYS A 443 -13.57 -3.38 -18.85
CA LYS A 443 -14.84 -3.59 -19.58
C LYS A 443 -15.18 -5.06 -19.59
N ILE A 444 -16.35 -5.39 -19.07
CA ILE A 444 -16.83 -6.76 -18.97
C ILE A 444 -17.77 -7.05 -20.15
N GLY A 445 -17.47 -8.11 -20.90
CA GLY A 445 -18.27 -8.60 -22.04
C GLY A 445 -18.68 -10.07 -21.89
N ILE A 446 -19.84 -10.43 -22.46
CA ILE A 446 -20.44 -11.77 -22.39
C ILE A 446 -20.77 -12.29 -23.83
N ASP A 447 -19.98 -11.92 -24.83
CA ASP A 447 -20.28 -12.26 -26.24
C ASP A 447 -19.46 -13.45 -26.76
N LEU A 448 -20.12 -14.61 -26.88
CA LEU A 448 -19.55 -15.86 -27.39
C LEU A 448 -19.08 -15.78 -28.86
N ALA A 449 -19.70 -14.94 -29.70
CA ALA A 449 -19.38 -14.83 -31.13
C ALA A 449 -18.15 -13.94 -31.37
N ASP A 450 -18.00 -12.89 -30.57
CA ASP A 450 -16.87 -11.97 -30.64
C ASP A 450 -15.62 -12.57 -29.96
N VAL A 451 -15.81 -13.33 -28.87
CA VAL A 451 -14.76 -14.09 -28.21
C VAL A 451 -14.22 -15.22 -29.10
N ALA A 452 -15.07 -15.95 -29.84
CA ALA A 452 -14.62 -17.00 -30.76
C ALA A 452 -13.80 -16.48 -31.96
N LYS A 453 -14.07 -15.27 -32.45
CA LYS A 453 -13.37 -14.67 -33.61
C LYS A 453 -12.05 -13.98 -33.26
N LYS A 454 -12.00 -13.24 -32.15
CA LYS A 454 -10.82 -12.44 -31.77
C LYS A 454 -9.75 -13.25 -31.01
N TYR A 455 -10.11 -14.43 -30.47
CA TYR A 455 -9.31 -15.10 -29.45
C TYR A 455 -9.02 -16.57 -29.72
N VAL A 456 -8.81 -16.96 -30.99
CA VAL A 456 -8.50 -18.36 -31.38
C VAL A 456 -7.35 -18.98 -30.57
N GLY A 457 -6.40 -18.19 -30.07
CA GLY A 457 -5.31 -18.66 -29.20
C GLY A 457 -5.67 -18.90 -27.73
N TYR A 458 -6.62 -18.16 -27.17
CA TYR A 458 -6.98 -18.22 -25.73
C TYR A 458 -8.26 -19.05 -25.49
N THR A 459 -9.17 -19.10 -26.46
CA THR A 459 -10.40 -19.91 -26.43
C THR A 459 -10.16 -21.37 -26.79
N ALA A 460 -8.97 -21.76 -27.25
CA ALA A 460 -8.59 -23.16 -27.42
C ALA A 460 -8.76 -23.98 -26.12
N PHE A 461 -8.79 -23.32 -24.95
CA PHE A 461 -9.12 -23.94 -23.67
C PHE A 461 -10.60 -24.31 -23.50
N PHE A 462 -11.50 -23.57 -24.16
CA PHE A 462 -12.95 -23.82 -24.18
C PHE A 462 -13.42 -24.57 -25.42
N ALA A 463 -12.54 -24.74 -26.41
CA ALA A 463 -12.79 -25.56 -27.57
C ALA A 463 -12.93 -27.03 -27.13
N THR A 464 -14.15 -27.55 -27.22
CA THR A 464 -14.42 -28.97 -27.00
C THR A 464 -13.70 -29.74 -28.10
N GLY A 465 -12.78 -30.62 -27.74
CA GLY A 465 -11.96 -31.39 -28.68
C GLY A 465 -12.75 -32.47 -29.43
N GLY A 466 -13.87 -32.13 -30.06
CA GLY A 466 -14.76 -33.05 -30.78
C GLY A 466 -15.54 -34.02 -29.87
N LEU A 467 -15.59 -33.78 -28.56
CA LEU A 467 -16.31 -34.62 -27.61
C LEU A 467 -17.83 -34.40 -27.67
N SER A 468 -18.61 -35.46 -27.43
CA SER A 468 -20.05 -35.32 -27.25
C SER A 468 -20.37 -34.51 -25.98
N PHE A 469 -21.50 -33.81 -25.95
CA PHE A 469 -21.94 -32.97 -24.82
C PHE A 469 -21.86 -33.69 -23.46
N LEU A 470 -22.23 -34.98 -23.42
CA LEU A 470 -22.19 -35.77 -22.19
C LEU A 470 -20.76 -36.13 -21.76
N ALA A 471 -19.89 -36.49 -22.71
CA ALA A 471 -18.48 -36.75 -22.42
C ALA A 471 -17.77 -35.47 -21.96
N GLN A 472 -18.11 -34.32 -22.56
CA GLN A 472 -17.62 -33.01 -22.16
C GLN A 472 -18.03 -32.67 -20.72
N LYS A 473 -19.30 -32.90 -20.35
CA LYS A 473 -19.78 -32.66 -18.99
C LYS A 473 -19.02 -33.48 -17.94
N VAL A 474 -18.72 -34.75 -18.23
CA VAL A 474 -17.93 -35.61 -17.33
C VAL A 474 -16.50 -35.08 -17.16
N VAL A 475 -15.85 -34.67 -18.26
CA VAL A 475 -14.49 -34.09 -18.22
C VAL A 475 -14.47 -32.77 -17.46
N ASP A 476 -15.43 -31.88 -17.72
CA ASP A 476 -15.51 -30.57 -17.04
C ASP A 476 -15.78 -30.72 -15.55
N THR A 477 -16.67 -31.63 -15.16
CA THR A 477 -16.93 -31.96 -13.75
C THR A 477 -15.68 -32.56 -13.08
N ALA A 478 -14.95 -33.46 -13.76
CA ALA A 478 -13.71 -34.01 -13.21
C ALA A 478 -12.64 -32.92 -13.01
N GLN A 479 -12.45 -32.02 -13.98
CA GLN A 479 -11.51 -30.91 -13.86
C GLN A 479 -11.93 -29.92 -12.77
N ALA A 480 -13.21 -29.56 -12.66
CA ALA A 480 -13.70 -28.63 -11.65
C ALA A 480 -13.49 -29.14 -10.21
N ASN A 481 -13.42 -30.46 -10.01
CA ASN A 481 -13.21 -31.07 -8.69
C ASN A 481 -11.73 -31.31 -8.32
N VAL A 482 -10.78 -31.05 -9.24
CA VAL A 482 -9.36 -30.98 -8.88
C VAL A 482 -9.13 -29.72 -8.05
N ASN A 483 -8.23 -29.77 -7.05
CA ASN A 483 -7.79 -28.56 -6.34
C ASN A 483 -6.92 -27.71 -7.29
N GLN A 484 -7.55 -26.75 -7.95
CA GLN A 484 -6.93 -25.92 -8.97
C GLN A 484 -5.92 -24.94 -8.37
N CYS A 485 -6.19 -24.44 -7.18
CA CYS A 485 -5.25 -23.60 -6.46
C CYS A 485 -3.93 -24.31 -6.16
N LYS A 486 -4.01 -25.50 -5.56
CA LYS A 486 -2.82 -26.31 -5.27
C LYS A 486 -2.05 -26.65 -6.54
N LYS A 487 -2.75 -26.91 -7.65
CA LYS A 487 -2.10 -27.17 -8.93
C LYS A 487 -1.37 -25.93 -9.48
N ILE A 488 -2.01 -24.77 -9.45
CA ILE A 488 -1.45 -23.52 -9.98
C ILE A 488 -0.24 -23.06 -9.15
N LEU A 489 -0.32 -23.20 -7.82
CA LEU A 489 0.76 -22.89 -6.88
C LEU A 489 1.87 -23.94 -6.92
N GLY A 490 1.56 -25.24 -7.01
CA GLY A 490 2.57 -26.31 -7.11
C GLY A 490 3.45 -26.25 -8.35
N ASP A 491 2.99 -25.58 -9.42
CA ASP A 491 3.81 -25.27 -10.59
C ASP A 491 4.89 -24.17 -10.31
N LEU A 492 5.00 -23.58 -9.10
CA LEU A 492 6.05 -22.62 -8.72
C LEU A 492 7.34 -23.35 -8.34
N GLN A 493 7.25 -24.28 -7.39
CA GLN A 493 8.37 -25.07 -6.88
C GLN A 493 9.10 -25.84 -8.00
N ALA A 494 8.36 -26.37 -8.98
CA ALA A 494 8.94 -27.08 -10.11
C ALA A 494 9.67 -26.17 -11.14
N ALA A 495 9.36 -24.87 -11.17
CA ALA A 495 10.01 -23.92 -12.08
C ALA A 495 11.28 -23.30 -11.47
N GLU A 496 11.32 -23.14 -10.14
CA GLU A 496 12.50 -22.74 -9.39
C GLU A 496 13.57 -23.84 -9.39
N ASP A 497 13.17 -25.11 -9.27
CA ASP A 497 14.06 -26.28 -9.36
C ASP A 497 14.69 -26.48 -10.76
N GLU A 498 14.12 -25.87 -11.81
CA GLU A 498 14.61 -25.95 -13.20
C GLU A 498 15.39 -24.70 -13.64
N ALA A 499 15.54 -23.67 -12.80
CA ALA A 499 16.39 -22.52 -13.11
C ALA A 499 17.86 -22.96 -13.18
N PRO A 500 18.59 -22.67 -14.27
CA PRO A 500 19.98 -23.09 -14.40
C PRO A 500 20.82 -22.37 -13.34
N ILE A 501 21.56 -23.15 -12.55
CA ILE A 501 22.65 -22.66 -11.71
C ILE A 501 23.63 -21.94 -12.63
N ILE A 502 23.60 -20.60 -12.65
CA ILE A 502 24.64 -19.80 -13.28
C ILE A 502 25.85 -19.87 -12.35
N ASP A 503 26.78 -20.74 -12.71
CA ASP A 503 28.10 -20.86 -12.11
C ASP A 503 28.82 -19.50 -12.21
N SER A 504 29.00 -18.84 -11.05
CA SER A 504 29.61 -17.51 -10.95
C SER A 504 31.12 -17.55 -10.74
N ASP A 505 31.81 -18.58 -11.25
CA ASP A 505 33.26 -18.59 -11.39
C ASP A 505 33.69 -18.47 -12.87
N ARG A 506 33.77 -17.23 -13.37
CA ARG A 506 34.76 -16.85 -14.40
C ARG A 506 35.02 -15.36 -14.57
#